data_AF-A0A3C1P2N1-F1
#
_entry.id   AF-A0A3C1P2N1-F1
#
_cell.length_a   1.000
_cell.length_b   1.000
_cell.length_c   1.000
_cell.angle_alpha   90.00
_cell.angle_beta   90.00
_cell.angle_gamma   90.00
#
_symmetry.space_group_name_H-M   'P 1'
#
loop_
_entity.id
_entity.type
_entity.pdbx_description
1 polymer ?
#
loop_
_entity_poly.entity_id
_entity_poly.type
_entity_poly.pdbx_seq_one_letter_code
_entity_poly.pdbx_strand_id
1 'polypeptide(L)'
;GLQHLRATVDPSVVIDLRIPLEVTREGYDLGAGIRVVNCPMTPQSGITQEHIDAGMCDNLIDDYLRQIDVNGSYVAEALGIIAEPGNHPVIIHCTAGKDRTGITVAMLLDILGVPHEHIVADYHVTTKNMAPVIERIRNAPVFQENGLADAPDWIFASDPETMAGFLAGMTELYGGAAAWALAQGLSQEQLDSLRSSLLA
;
A
#
# COMPACT_ATOMS: atom_id res chain seq x y z
N GLY A 1 2.68 -5.58 -18.81
CA GLY A 1 3.28 -6.91 -19.04
C GLY A 1 4.78 -6.88 -18.75
N LEU A 2 5.42 -8.03 -18.56
CA LEU A 2 6.81 -8.13 -18.09
C LEU A 2 7.84 -7.36 -18.93
N GLN A 3 7.70 -7.36 -20.25
CA GLN A 3 8.60 -6.60 -21.13
C GLN A 3 8.55 -5.10 -20.87
N HIS A 4 7.35 -4.55 -20.68
CA HIS A 4 7.18 -3.13 -20.33
C HIS A 4 7.75 -2.83 -18.95
N LEU A 5 7.54 -3.72 -17.96
CA LEU A 5 8.10 -3.56 -16.61
C LEU A 5 9.63 -3.45 -16.65
N ARG A 6 10.29 -4.36 -17.37
CA ARG A 6 11.75 -4.37 -17.55
C ARG A 6 12.26 -3.20 -18.39
N ALA A 7 11.48 -2.73 -19.36
CA ALA A 7 11.88 -1.58 -20.18
C ALA A 7 11.75 -0.24 -19.42
N THR A 8 10.78 -0.13 -18.51
CA THR A 8 10.47 1.14 -17.84
C THR A 8 11.15 1.28 -16.48
N VAL A 9 11.20 0.21 -15.68
CA VAL A 9 11.69 0.24 -14.29
C VAL A 9 12.86 -0.72 -14.07
N ASP A 10 12.82 -1.91 -14.67
CA ASP A 10 13.78 -3.00 -14.44
C ASP A 10 14.08 -3.25 -12.94
N PRO A 11 13.05 -3.61 -12.14
CA PRO A 11 13.20 -3.68 -10.70
C PRO A 11 14.11 -4.84 -10.28
N SER A 12 15.02 -4.58 -9.34
CA SER A 12 15.78 -5.62 -8.65
C SER A 12 14.90 -6.37 -7.66
N VAL A 13 13.96 -5.66 -7.02
CA VAL A 13 13.05 -6.21 -6.00
C VAL A 13 11.59 -5.82 -6.27
N VAL A 14 10.68 -6.78 -6.08
CA VAL A 14 9.23 -6.55 -6.01
C VAL A 14 8.71 -6.94 -4.64
N ILE A 15 8.11 -5.98 -3.95
CA ILE A 15 7.42 -6.16 -2.68
C ILE A 15 5.93 -6.38 -2.99
N ASP A 16 5.45 -7.59 -2.72
CA ASP A 16 4.06 -7.98 -2.90
C ASP A 16 3.32 -7.92 -1.55
N LEU A 17 2.38 -6.98 -1.42
CA LEU A 17 1.60 -6.76 -0.20
C LEU A 17 0.35 -7.63 -0.11
N ARG A 18 0.10 -8.49 -1.11
CA ARG A 18 -1.08 -9.35 -1.15
C ARG A 18 -1.00 -10.46 -0.12
N ILE A 19 -2.14 -10.87 0.41
CA ILE A 19 -2.21 -12.04 1.31
C ILE A 19 -1.95 -13.32 0.52
N PRO A 20 -1.50 -14.43 1.15
CA PRO A 20 -1.15 -15.67 0.44
C PRO A 20 -2.26 -16.22 -0.47
N LEU A 21 -3.53 -16.02 -0.10
CA LEU A 21 -4.68 -16.42 -0.91
C LEU A 21 -4.71 -15.67 -2.25
N GLU A 22 -4.57 -14.35 -2.22
CA GLU A 22 -4.51 -13.50 -3.42
C GLU A 22 -3.31 -13.89 -4.30
N VAL A 23 -2.13 -14.10 -3.71
CA VAL A 23 -0.92 -14.53 -4.43
C VAL A 23 -1.12 -15.87 -5.12
N THR A 24 -1.73 -16.83 -4.43
CA THR A 24 -1.96 -18.18 -4.96
C THR A 24 -2.96 -18.18 -6.11
N ARG A 25 -3.99 -17.32 -6.06
CA ARG A 25 -5.07 -17.29 -7.06
C ARG A 25 -4.79 -16.39 -8.26
N GLU A 26 -4.10 -15.28 -8.04
CA GLU A 26 -3.82 -14.24 -9.05
C GLU A 26 -2.33 -14.08 -9.33
N GLY A 27 -1.53 -15.09 -9.02
CA GLY A 27 -0.07 -15.04 -9.15
C GLY A 27 0.41 -14.52 -10.50
N TYR A 28 1.64 -14.01 -10.53
CA TYR A 28 2.28 -13.51 -11.73
C TYR A 28 3.68 -14.11 -11.88
N ASP A 29 4.20 -14.11 -13.11
CA ASP A 29 5.57 -14.54 -13.42
C ASP A 29 6.39 -13.34 -13.90
N LEU A 30 7.47 -13.03 -13.17
CA LEU A 30 8.43 -11.96 -13.50
C LEU A 30 9.71 -12.49 -14.17
N GLY A 31 9.81 -13.80 -14.36
CA GLY A 31 11.03 -14.46 -14.82
C GLY A 31 12.18 -14.37 -13.80
N ALA A 32 13.37 -14.80 -14.24
CA ALA A 32 14.57 -14.77 -13.40
C ALA A 32 15.14 -13.36 -13.22
N GLY A 33 15.90 -13.17 -12.13
CA GLY A 33 16.66 -11.94 -11.88
C GLY A 33 15.90 -10.84 -11.14
N ILE A 34 14.61 -11.04 -10.86
CA ILE A 34 13.82 -10.15 -10.00
C ILE A 34 13.53 -10.88 -8.70
N ARG A 35 13.95 -10.33 -7.57
CA ARG A 35 13.63 -10.90 -6.25
C ARG A 35 12.23 -10.47 -5.84
N VAL A 36 11.34 -11.43 -5.60
CA VAL A 36 10.00 -11.16 -5.06
C VAL A 36 10.02 -11.41 -3.55
N VAL A 37 9.54 -10.44 -2.78
CA VAL A 37 9.35 -10.56 -1.32
C VAL A 37 7.89 -10.30 -1.00
N ASN A 38 7.23 -11.24 -0.32
CA ASN A 38 5.84 -11.08 0.08
C ASN A 38 5.77 -10.54 1.51
N CYS A 39 5.22 -9.34 1.67
CA CYS A 39 4.96 -8.68 2.95
C CYS A 39 3.44 -8.56 3.13
N PRO A 40 2.73 -9.67 3.44
CA PRO A 40 1.28 -9.77 3.29
C PRO A 40 0.54 -8.86 4.27
N MET A 41 -0.14 -7.85 3.74
CA MET A 41 -1.01 -6.98 4.52
C MET A 41 -2.46 -7.46 4.40
N THR A 42 -3.07 -7.75 5.55
CA THR A 42 -4.49 -8.12 5.66
C THR A 42 -5.32 -6.83 5.72
N PRO A 43 -6.21 -6.58 4.74
CA PRO A 43 -7.17 -5.48 4.82
C PRO A 43 -8.01 -5.60 6.08
N GLN A 44 -8.25 -4.50 6.80
CA GLN A 44 -9.10 -4.50 8.01
C GLN A 44 -10.51 -4.02 7.70
N SER A 45 -10.76 -3.58 6.47
CA SER A 45 -12.06 -3.29 5.90
C SER A 45 -12.82 -4.61 5.74
N GLY A 46 -13.39 -5.09 6.85
CA GLY A 46 -14.49 -6.05 6.86
C GLY A 46 -15.77 -5.40 6.35
N ILE A 47 -15.72 -4.63 5.25
CA ILE A 47 -16.90 -4.00 4.67
C ILE A 47 -17.79 -5.13 4.16
N THR A 48 -18.81 -5.45 4.94
CA THR A 48 -19.88 -6.36 4.56
C THR A 48 -21.00 -5.54 3.93
N GLN A 49 -21.91 -6.20 3.22
CA GLN A 49 -23.12 -5.55 2.74
C GLN A 49 -23.92 -4.91 3.89
N GLU A 50 -23.94 -5.54 5.08
CA GLU A 50 -24.56 -4.98 6.29
C GLU A 50 -23.89 -3.67 6.74
N HIS A 51 -22.57 -3.55 6.67
CA HIS A 51 -21.86 -2.30 6.99
C HIS A 51 -22.18 -1.17 6.01
N ILE A 52 -22.29 -1.48 4.72
CA ILE A 52 -22.67 -0.53 3.67
C ILE A 52 -24.12 -0.07 3.90
N ASP A 53 -25.04 -1.02 4.09
CA ASP A 53 -26.47 -0.75 4.26
C ASP A 53 -26.77 0.01 5.56
N ALA A 54 -25.99 -0.23 6.62
CA ALA A 54 -26.09 0.49 7.90
C ALA A 54 -25.48 1.91 7.86
N GLY A 55 -24.88 2.34 6.73
CA GLY A 55 -24.09 3.59 6.67
C GLY A 55 -22.86 3.56 7.58
N MET A 56 -22.51 2.37 8.09
CA MET A 56 -21.34 2.08 8.92
C MET A 56 -20.20 1.66 8.01
N CYS A 57 -19.87 2.52 7.05
CA CYS A 57 -18.50 2.46 6.56
C CYS A 57 -17.68 2.99 7.73
N ASP A 58 -17.06 2.10 8.51
CA ASP A 58 -15.82 2.44 9.19
C ASP A 58 -15.03 3.22 8.15
N ASN A 59 -14.85 4.52 8.37
CA ASN A 59 -14.31 5.38 7.33
C ASN A 59 -12.95 4.80 6.90
N LEU A 60 -12.57 4.92 5.63
CA LEU A 60 -11.31 4.30 5.16
C LEU A 60 -10.08 4.78 5.97
N ILE A 61 -10.20 5.92 6.65
CA ILE A 61 -9.21 6.44 7.60
C ILE A 61 -9.00 5.45 8.76
N ASP A 62 -10.06 5.02 9.43
CA ASP A 62 -10.01 4.06 10.54
C ASP A 62 -9.49 2.69 10.07
N ASP A 63 -9.88 2.24 8.87
CA ASP A 63 -9.31 1.03 8.27
C ASP A 63 -7.80 1.16 8.06
N TYR A 64 -7.32 2.29 7.52
CA TYR A 64 -5.90 2.50 7.26
C TYR A 64 -5.09 2.53 8.55
N LEU A 65 -5.60 3.18 9.60
CA LEU A 65 -4.97 3.20 10.93
C LEU A 65 -4.93 1.80 11.55
N ARG A 66 -6.03 1.04 11.50
CA ARG A 66 -6.06 -0.36 11.98
C ARG A 66 -5.12 -1.26 11.17
N GLN A 67 -4.98 -1.02 9.87
CA GLN A 67 -4.03 -1.77 9.04
C GLN A 67 -2.57 -1.50 9.46
N ILE A 68 -2.24 -0.29 9.90
CA ILE A 68 -0.93 0.02 10.46
C ILE A 68 -0.69 -0.73 11.78
N ASP A 69 -1.69 -0.85 12.64
CA ASP A 69 -1.58 -1.62 13.88
C ASP A 69 -1.44 -3.13 13.61
N VAL A 70 -2.27 -3.69 12.73
CA VAL A 70 -2.32 -5.14 12.49
C VAL A 70 -1.18 -5.62 11.62
N ASN A 71 -0.77 -4.83 10.62
CA ASN A 71 0.23 -5.22 9.64
C ASN A 71 1.59 -4.54 9.85
N GLY A 72 1.80 -3.90 11.00
CA GLY A 72 2.95 -3.03 11.24
C GLY A 72 4.31 -3.70 10.98
N SER A 73 4.47 -4.98 11.34
CA SER A 73 5.70 -5.73 11.05
C SER A 73 5.98 -5.89 9.55
N TYR A 74 4.95 -6.08 8.72
CA TYR A 74 5.10 -6.21 7.27
C TYR A 74 5.36 -4.87 6.59
N VAL A 75 4.74 -3.79 7.08
CA VAL A 75 5.02 -2.44 6.60
C VAL A 75 6.44 -2.03 6.96
N ALA A 76 6.89 -2.35 8.19
CA ALA A 76 8.27 -2.15 8.63
C ALA A 76 9.27 -2.97 7.80
N GLU A 77 8.98 -4.24 7.52
CA GLU A 77 9.81 -5.08 6.65
C GLU A 77 9.92 -4.48 5.23
N ALA A 78 8.80 -4.06 4.64
CA ALA A 78 8.80 -3.42 3.33
C ALA A 78 9.68 -2.15 3.31
N LEU A 79 9.54 -1.27 4.31
CA LEU A 79 10.38 -0.08 4.45
C LEU A 79 11.85 -0.44 4.64
N GLY A 80 12.16 -1.48 5.43
CA GLY A 80 13.52 -1.98 5.64
C GLY A 80 14.17 -2.53 4.37
N ILE A 81 13.38 -3.19 3.50
CA ILE A 81 13.83 -3.63 2.18
C ILE A 81 14.14 -2.44 1.28
N ILE A 82 13.29 -1.41 1.28
CA ILE A 82 13.49 -0.19 0.50
C ILE A 82 14.71 0.59 1.02
N ALA A 83 15.01 0.50 2.31
CA ALA A 83 16.15 1.19 2.93
C ALA A 83 17.51 0.63 2.51
N GLU A 84 17.58 -0.56 1.92
CA GLU A 84 18.83 -1.15 1.43
C GLU A 84 19.11 -0.67 -0.01
N PRO A 85 20.16 0.15 -0.24
CA PRO A 85 20.40 0.74 -1.55
C PRO A 85 20.61 -0.31 -2.66
N GLY A 86 21.18 -1.47 -2.33
CA GLY A 86 21.38 -2.57 -3.25
C GLY A 86 20.08 -3.22 -3.78
N ASN A 87 18.92 -2.91 -3.19
CA ASN A 87 17.63 -3.41 -3.65
C ASN A 87 16.98 -2.52 -4.73
N HIS A 88 17.49 -1.32 -5.00
CA HIS A 88 16.89 -0.44 -6.00
C HIS A 88 17.20 -0.89 -7.44
N PRO A 89 16.29 -0.65 -8.41
CA PRO A 89 14.94 -0.10 -8.24
C PRO A 89 13.96 -1.10 -7.57
N VAL A 90 13.06 -0.59 -6.73
CA VAL A 90 12.05 -1.39 -6.02
C VAL A 90 10.65 -1.06 -6.57
N ILE A 91 9.83 -2.09 -6.75
CA ILE A 91 8.38 -1.92 -6.96
C ILE A 91 7.64 -2.47 -5.75
N ILE A 92 6.61 -1.76 -5.32
CA ILE A 92 5.67 -2.21 -4.29
C ILE A 92 4.27 -2.23 -4.89
N HIS A 93 3.51 -3.29 -4.64
CA HIS A 93 2.15 -3.39 -5.14
C HIS A 93 1.25 -4.22 -4.21
N CYS A 94 -0.06 -4.08 -4.40
CA CYS A 94 -1.07 -4.99 -3.86
C CYS A 94 -1.97 -5.47 -5.02
N THR A 95 -3.24 -5.79 -4.76
CA THR A 95 -4.16 -6.24 -5.82
C THR A 95 -4.65 -5.10 -6.71
N ALA A 96 -5.07 -3.98 -6.11
CA ALA A 96 -5.54 -2.80 -6.83
C ALA A 96 -4.46 -1.70 -6.97
N GLY A 97 -3.41 -1.76 -6.13
CA GLY A 97 -2.41 -0.69 -6.03
C GLY A 97 -2.91 0.55 -5.29
N LYS A 98 -4.03 0.47 -4.55
CA LYS A 98 -4.68 1.61 -3.88
C LYS A 98 -4.39 1.65 -2.39
N ASP A 99 -5.03 0.79 -1.59
CA ASP A 99 -5.05 0.92 -0.13
C ASP A 99 -3.71 0.51 0.51
N ARG A 100 -3.39 -0.78 0.50
CA ARG A 100 -2.14 -1.30 1.10
C ARG A 100 -0.89 -0.63 0.53
N THR A 101 -0.87 -0.44 -0.79
CA THR A 101 0.22 0.28 -1.47
C THR A 101 0.24 1.75 -1.07
N GLY A 102 -0.89 2.43 -1.07
CA GLY A 102 -1.01 3.84 -0.69
C GLY A 102 -0.59 4.10 0.75
N ILE A 103 -0.98 3.23 1.70
CA ILE A 103 -0.54 3.28 3.09
C ILE A 103 0.99 3.19 3.18
N THR A 104 1.60 2.14 2.61
CA THR A 104 3.05 1.95 2.70
C THR A 104 3.84 3.07 2.00
N VAL A 105 3.36 3.55 0.84
CA VAL A 105 3.99 4.66 0.12
C VAL A 105 3.82 5.98 0.87
N ALA A 106 2.65 6.26 1.46
CA ALA A 106 2.43 7.45 2.28
C ALA A 106 3.36 7.46 3.51
N MET A 107 3.54 6.32 4.18
CA MET A 107 4.49 6.16 5.28
C MET A 107 5.93 6.44 4.84
N LEU A 108 6.34 5.91 3.67
CA LEU A 108 7.65 6.19 3.10
C LEU A 108 7.84 7.69 2.83
N LEU A 109 6.90 8.33 2.14
CA LEU A 109 7.00 9.75 1.79
C LEU A 109 7.00 10.66 3.03
N ASP A 110 6.23 10.32 4.07
CA ASP A 110 6.25 11.04 5.34
C ASP A 110 7.59 10.89 6.07
N ILE A 111 8.21 9.69 6.06
CA ILE A 111 9.58 9.48 6.58
C ILE A 111 10.61 10.35 5.84
N LEU A 112 10.44 10.50 4.52
CA LEU A 112 11.27 11.36 3.68
C LEU A 112 11.02 12.86 3.92
N GLY A 113 10.01 13.24 4.70
CA GLY A 113 9.67 14.62 5.01
C GLY A 113 8.91 15.33 3.88
N VAL A 114 8.27 14.56 2.98
CA VAL A 114 7.42 15.13 1.93
C VAL A 114 6.20 15.78 2.56
N PRO A 115 5.83 17.01 2.18
CA PRO A 115 4.63 17.67 2.69
C PRO A 115 3.36 16.84 2.46
N HIS A 116 2.48 16.77 3.46
CA HIS A 116 1.28 15.93 3.42
C HIS A 116 0.37 16.24 2.22
N GLU A 117 0.28 17.49 1.79
CA GLU A 117 -0.48 17.88 0.60
C GLU A 117 0.03 17.21 -0.69
N HIS A 118 1.33 16.94 -0.78
CA HIS A 118 1.92 16.23 -1.92
C HIS A 118 1.68 14.73 -1.84
N ILE A 119 1.74 14.15 -0.64
CA ILE A 119 1.41 12.73 -0.42
C ILE A 119 -0.06 12.47 -0.77
N VAL A 120 -0.95 13.34 -0.32
CA VAL A 120 -2.40 13.27 -0.61
C VAL A 120 -2.65 13.41 -2.12
N ALA A 121 -1.97 14.35 -2.78
CA ALA A 121 -2.11 14.53 -4.23
C ALA A 121 -1.63 13.32 -5.03
N ASP A 122 -0.50 12.72 -4.64
CA ASP A 122 0.03 11.50 -5.26
C ASP A 122 -0.94 10.32 -5.10
N TYR A 123 -1.43 10.08 -3.88
CA TYR A 123 -2.46 9.07 -3.62
C TYR A 123 -3.69 9.26 -4.51
N HIS A 124 -4.18 10.49 -4.65
CA HIS A 124 -5.38 10.80 -5.42
C HIS A 124 -5.22 10.54 -6.93
N VAL A 125 -4.01 10.63 -7.49
CA VAL A 125 -3.73 10.32 -8.91
C VAL A 125 -4.17 8.90 -9.26
N THR A 126 -4.12 7.97 -8.30
CA THR A 126 -4.58 6.57 -8.46
C THR A 126 -5.98 6.49 -9.06
N THR A 127 -6.91 7.37 -8.64
CA THR A 127 -8.30 7.43 -9.14
C THR A 127 -8.40 7.42 -10.66
N LYS A 128 -7.47 8.09 -11.36
CA LYS A 128 -7.48 8.21 -12.84
C LYS A 128 -7.35 6.88 -13.56
N ASN A 129 -6.68 5.91 -12.93
CA ASN A 129 -6.40 4.61 -13.50
C ASN A 129 -7.26 3.49 -12.90
N MET A 130 -8.19 3.83 -11.99
CA MET A 130 -8.96 2.82 -11.25
C MET A 130 -10.03 2.13 -12.09
N ALA A 131 -10.64 2.78 -13.08
CA ALA A 131 -11.72 2.16 -13.88
C ALA A 131 -11.36 0.78 -14.47
N PRO A 132 -10.25 0.61 -15.24
CA PRO A 132 -9.86 -0.71 -15.74
C PRO A 132 -9.40 -1.67 -14.62
N VAL A 133 -8.90 -1.14 -13.51
CA VAL A 133 -8.51 -1.95 -12.34
C VAL A 133 -9.75 -2.52 -11.66
N ILE A 134 -10.79 -1.70 -11.45
CA ILE A 134 -12.08 -2.08 -10.87
C ILE A 134 -12.73 -3.19 -11.71
N GLU A 135 -12.78 -3.01 -13.04
CA GLU A 135 -13.30 -4.04 -13.94
C GLU A 135 -12.55 -5.37 -13.78
N ARG A 136 -11.21 -5.31 -13.73
CA ARG A 136 -10.38 -6.52 -13.53
C ARG A 136 -10.62 -7.17 -12.17
N ILE A 137 -10.59 -6.40 -11.07
CA ILE A 137 -10.69 -6.96 -9.72
C ILE A 137 -12.11 -7.45 -9.41
N ARG A 138 -13.16 -6.78 -9.90
CA ARG A 138 -14.54 -7.29 -9.73
C ARG A 138 -14.69 -8.68 -10.35
N ASN A 139 -13.99 -8.97 -11.45
CA ASN A 139 -14.00 -10.28 -12.09
C ASN A 139 -13.02 -11.30 -11.48
N ALA A 140 -12.21 -10.91 -10.49
CA ALA A 140 -11.24 -11.79 -9.87
C ALA A 140 -11.93 -12.76 -8.88
N PRO A 141 -11.50 -14.04 -8.81
CA PRO A 141 -12.13 -15.03 -7.93
C PRO A 141 -12.21 -14.61 -6.46
N VAL A 142 -11.18 -13.93 -5.95
CA VAL A 142 -11.15 -13.50 -4.54
C VAL A 142 -12.22 -12.45 -4.24
N PHE A 143 -12.49 -11.54 -5.17
CA PHE A 143 -13.50 -10.49 -5.00
C PHE A 143 -14.92 -11.03 -5.18
N GLN A 144 -15.11 -12.00 -6.09
CA GLN A 144 -16.37 -12.70 -6.28
C GLN A 144 -16.75 -13.52 -5.04
N GLU A 145 -15.79 -14.24 -4.44
CA GLU A 145 -16.02 -15.09 -3.27
C GLU A 145 -16.25 -14.28 -1.98
N ASN A 146 -15.63 -13.11 -1.86
CA ASN A 146 -15.75 -12.26 -0.68
C ASN A 146 -16.86 -11.20 -0.78
N GLY A 147 -17.68 -11.22 -1.84
CA GLY A 147 -18.78 -10.27 -2.04
C GLY A 147 -18.37 -8.84 -2.40
N LEU A 148 -17.07 -8.59 -2.63
CA LEU A 148 -16.54 -7.29 -3.02
C LEU A 148 -16.74 -6.97 -4.50
N ALA A 149 -17.15 -7.96 -5.32
CA ALA A 149 -17.49 -7.75 -6.72
C ALA A 149 -18.66 -6.78 -6.91
N ASP A 150 -19.59 -6.74 -5.94
CA ASP A 150 -20.78 -5.88 -5.95
C ASP A 150 -20.62 -4.61 -5.08
N ALA A 151 -19.41 -4.39 -4.53
CA ALA A 151 -19.10 -3.22 -3.73
C ALA A 151 -19.39 -1.92 -4.50
N PRO A 152 -19.92 -0.87 -3.83
CA PRO A 152 -20.09 0.45 -4.43
C PRO A 152 -18.78 1.03 -4.99
N ASP A 153 -18.87 1.79 -6.09
CA ASP A 153 -17.70 2.38 -6.76
C ASP A 153 -16.87 3.30 -5.86
N TRP A 154 -17.50 3.97 -4.90
CA TRP A 154 -16.82 4.89 -3.97
C TRP A 154 -15.79 4.16 -3.09
N ILE A 155 -15.95 2.86 -2.81
CA ILE A 155 -14.93 2.06 -2.08
C ILE A 155 -13.61 2.02 -2.84
N PHE A 156 -13.68 2.09 -4.17
CA PHE A 156 -12.51 2.06 -5.04
C PHE A 156 -11.94 3.45 -5.35
N ALA A 157 -12.57 4.52 -4.87
CA ALA A 157 -12.06 5.87 -5.01
C ALA A 157 -10.83 6.12 -4.11
N SER A 158 -9.88 6.91 -4.59
CA SER A 158 -8.74 7.39 -3.80
C SER A 158 -9.01 8.81 -3.33
N ASP A 159 -9.96 8.97 -2.41
CA ASP A 159 -10.39 10.29 -1.96
C ASP A 159 -9.28 11.00 -1.15
N PRO A 160 -8.98 12.28 -1.45
CA PRO A 160 -7.93 13.02 -0.75
C PRO A 160 -8.14 13.08 0.77
N GLU A 161 -9.40 13.18 1.21
CA GLU A 161 -9.78 13.24 2.61
C GLU A 161 -9.40 11.97 3.38
N THR A 162 -9.45 10.81 2.73
CA THR A 162 -9.02 9.54 3.33
C THR A 162 -7.53 9.59 3.67
N MET A 163 -6.69 9.97 2.71
CA MET A 163 -5.24 10.02 2.95
C MET A 163 -4.85 11.14 3.91
N ALA A 164 -5.51 12.29 3.83
CA ALA A 164 -5.28 13.39 4.77
C ALA A 164 -5.64 13.00 6.20
N GLY A 165 -6.78 12.33 6.39
CA GLY A 165 -7.21 11.82 7.70
C GLY A 165 -6.25 10.75 8.24
N PHE A 166 -5.77 9.85 7.39
CA PHE A 166 -4.76 8.85 7.77
C PHE A 166 -3.46 9.50 8.26
N LEU A 167 -2.90 10.46 7.50
CA LEU A 167 -1.66 11.15 7.88
C LEU A 167 -1.82 11.99 9.16
N ALA A 168 -2.98 12.61 9.35
CA ALA A 168 -3.31 13.30 10.59
C ALA A 168 -3.36 12.34 11.79
N GLY A 169 -4.05 11.20 11.63
CA GLY A 169 -4.09 10.15 12.64
C GLY A 169 -2.71 9.56 12.95
N MET A 170 -1.86 9.37 11.93
CA MET A 170 -0.47 8.93 12.12
C MET A 170 0.34 9.91 12.97
N THR A 171 0.13 11.21 12.74
CA THR A 171 0.78 12.28 13.51
C THR A 171 0.29 12.28 14.97
N GLU A 172 -1.02 12.20 15.17
CA GLU A 172 -1.64 12.26 16.50
C GLU A 172 -1.34 11.03 17.36
N LEU A 173 -1.45 9.83 16.78
CA LEU A 173 -1.36 8.57 17.52
C LEU A 173 0.07 8.08 17.71
N TYR A 174 0.96 8.33 16.75
CA TYR A 174 2.31 7.77 16.75
C TYR A 174 3.43 8.81 16.63
N GLY A 175 3.10 10.10 16.50
CA GLY A 175 4.10 11.15 16.28
C GLY A 175 4.68 11.19 14.86
N GLY A 176 3.96 10.62 13.89
CA GLY A 176 4.35 10.56 12.47
C GLY A 176 5.01 9.23 12.07
N ALA A 177 5.21 9.02 10.76
CA ALA A 177 5.66 7.74 10.22
C ALA A 177 7.08 7.36 10.66
N ALA A 178 7.98 8.35 10.83
CA ALA A 178 9.34 8.09 11.31
C ALA A 178 9.37 7.58 12.76
N ALA A 179 8.61 8.22 13.66
CA ALA A 179 8.49 7.79 15.05
C ALA A 179 7.85 6.40 15.15
N TRP A 180 6.79 6.17 14.37
CA TRP A 180 6.17 4.86 14.23
C TRP A 180 7.16 3.79 13.73
N ALA A 181 7.95 4.08 12.68
CA ALA A 181 8.87 3.11 12.09
C ALA A 181 9.98 2.69 13.06
N LEU A 182 10.51 3.63 13.84
CA LEU A 182 11.47 3.34 14.91
C LEU A 182 10.83 2.44 15.99
N ALA A 183 9.58 2.71 16.36
CA ALA A 183 8.85 1.88 17.32
C ALA A 183 8.57 0.45 16.80
N GLN A 184 8.44 0.28 15.48
CA GLN A 184 8.31 -1.03 14.82
C GLN A 184 9.65 -1.74 14.59
N GLY A 185 10.77 -1.14 14.99
CA GLY A 185 12.08 -1.78 14.97
C GLY A 185 12.99 -1.41 13.80
N LEU A 186 12.63 -0.42 12.97
CA LEU A 186 13.60 0.17 12.05
C LEU A 186 14.66 0.94 12.83
N SER A 187 15.90 0.92 12.34
CA SER A 187 16.98 1.73 12.92
C SER A 187 16.98 3.14 12.32
N GLN A 188 17.61 4.08 13.04
CA GLN A 188 17.87 5.42 12.50
C GLN A 188 18.70 5.36 11.21
N GLU A 189 19.65 4.43 11.13
CA GLU A 189 20.47 4.21 9.92
C GLU A 189 19.62 3.82 8.72
N GLN A 190 18.58 2.98 8.91
CA GLN A 190 17.65 2.64 7.83
C GLN A 190 16.83 3.86 7.38
N LEU A 191 16.35 4.69 8.31
CA LEU A 191 15.62 5.92 7.94
C LEU A 191 16.52 6.92 7.18
N ASP A 192 17.78 7.04 7.58
CA ASP A 192 18.75 7.91 6.91
C ASP A 192 19.14 7.35 5.54
N SER A 193 19.21 6.02 5.40
CA SER A 193 19.42 5.34 4.12
C SER A 193 18.26 5.58 3.14
N LEU A 194 17.01 5.53 3.61
CA LEU A 194 15.83 5.88 2.81
C LEU A 194 15.95 7.31 2.26
N ARG A 195 16.30 8.27 3.12
CA ARG A 195 16.46 9.68 2.72
C ARG A 195 17.59 9.86 1.71
N SER A 196 18.75 9.28 1.98
CA SER A 196 19.93 9.44 1.11
C SER A 196 19.77 8.74 -0.23
N SER A 197 19.04 7.62 -0.31
CA SER A 197 18.86 6.86 -1.56
C SER A 197 17.76 7.43 -2.46
N LEU A 198 16.75 8.11 -1.88
CA LEU A 198 15.54 8.52 -2.61
C LEU A 198 15.42 10.04 -2.83
N LEU A 199 16.21 10.86 -2.13
CA LEU A 199 16.22 12.33 -2.30
C LEU A 199 17.49 12.87 -2.98
N ALA A 200 18.46 12.00 -3.27
CA ALA A 200 19.73 12.37 -3.90
C ALA A 200 19.62 12.68 -5.40
#